data_AF-A0A8S9U655-F1
#
_entry.id   AF-A0A8S9U655-F1
#
_cell.length_a   1.000
_cell.length_b   1.000
_cell.length_c   1.000
_cell.angle_alpha   90.00
_cell.angle_beta   90.00
_cell.angle_gamma   90.00
#
_symmetry.space_group_name_H-M   'P 1'
#
loop_
_entity.id
_entity.type
_entity.pdbx_description
1 polymer ?
#
loop_
_entity_poly.entity_id
_entity_poly.type
_entity_poly.pdbx_seq_one_letter_code
_entity_poly.pdbx_strand_id
1 'polypeptide(L)'
;MEVLSVVRVNMTDGLLPLGFQSPDFPSRLSRISFCETNLKALPDDLDSKWPLRAGFYMENNKLTEIPRVLARLKPLYLMAGGNPITRLPSELFEAVLGYFTLGGTKLTELPQYVAEPSTALSHFDVTDTGISFFWSWMDPLVEDMFGVAPLVAAGGTPYCYELESIMSGSSSEFSAPFQIGHSSLLMNASTENWDTLVQAVDCSPSYGLTLFPLEYWDARYGLSGSDL
;
A
#
# COMPACT_ATOMS: atom_id res chain seq x y z
N MET A 1 -13.38 -12.78 -16.03
CA MET A 1 -12.72 -12.29 -14.80
C MET A 1 -13.81 -12.17 -13.75
N GLU A 2 -13.84 -13.08 -12.76
CA GLU A 2 -14.86 -13.05 -11.70
C GLU A 2 -14.40 -12.11 -10.59
N VAL A 3 -15.29 -11.19 -10.18
CA VAL A 3 -15.00 -10.17 -9.18
C VAL A 3 -16.09 -10.14 -8.13
N LEU A 4 -15.70 -10.00 -6.88
CA LEU A 4 -16.58 -9.71 -5.75
C LEU A 4 -16.31 -8.28 -5.31
N SER A 5 -17.37 -7.50 -5.14
CA SER A 5 -17.23 -6.13 -4.64
C SER A 5 -18.32 -5.84 -3.60
N VAL A 6 -17.89 -5.37 -2.43
CA VAL A 6 -18.71 -5.03 -1.27
C VAL A 6 -18.55 -3.53 -0.97
N VAL A 7 -19.49 -2.77 -1.53
CA VAL A 7 -19.71 -1.32 -1.54
C VAL A 7 -20.36 -0.68 -0.32
N ARG A 8 -19.74 0.19 0.48
CA ARG A 8 -20.52 1.04 1.42
C ARG A 8 -21.37 0.24 2.39
N VAL A 9 -20.94 -0.98 2.70
CA VAL A 9 -21.69 -1.90 3.55
C VAL A 9 -21.27 -1.70 5.01
N ASN A 10 -22.24 -1.44 5.87
CA ASN A 10 -22.03 -1.44 7.31
C ASN A 10 -22.13 -2.88 7.84
N MET A 11 -21.02 -3.44 8.28
CA MET A 11 -20.91 -4.79 8.83
C MET A 11 -21.10 -4.78 10.34
N THR A 12 -21.79 -5.78 10.88
CA THR A 12 -21.94 -5.95 12.33
C THR A 12 -20.56 -5.99 12.99
N ASP A 13 -20.35 -5.11 13.97
CA ASP A 13 -19.10 -4.92 14.73
C ASP A 13 -17.85 -4.53 13.92
N GLY A 14 -18.00 -4.31 12.60
CA GLY A 14 -16.88 -4.11 11.68
C GLY A 14 -16.13 -5.41 11.37
N LEU A 15 -16.80 -6.55 11.48
CA LEU A 15 -16.24 -7.87 11.19
C LEU A 15 -16.73 -8.41 9.85
N LEU A 16 -15.88 -9.17 9.16
CA LEU A 16 -16.23 -9.83 7.91
C LEU A 16 -17.43 -10.77 8.12
N PRO A 17 -18.57 -10.63 7.41
CA PRO A 17 -19.73 -11.51 7.59
C PRO A 17 -19.42 -12.99 7.32
N LEU A 18 -20.09 -13.90 8.04
CA LEU A 18 -19.85 -15.36 8.00
C LEU A 18 -19.94 -15.95 6.58
N GLY A 19 -20.82 -15.43 5.72
CA GLY A 19 -20.93 -15.89 4.33
C GLY A 19 -19.63 -15.71 3.53
N PHE A 20 -18.87 -14.64 3.81
CA PHE A 20 -17.56 -14.40 3.19
C PHE A 20 -16.43 -15.22 3.84
N GLN A 21 -16.71 -15.93 4.93
CA GLN A 21 -15.78 -16.84 5.62
C GLN A 21 -16.08 -18.32 5.34
N SER A 22 -17.00 -18.61 4.43
CA SER A 22 -17.39 -19.98 4.08
C SER A 22 -16.22 -20.75 3.46
N PRO A 23 -16.03 -22.05 3.76
CA PRO A 23 -15.11 -22.89 2.99
C PRO A 23 -15.52 -23.05 1.52
N ASP A 24 -16.81 -22.85 1.20
CA ASP A 24 -17.35 -22.89 -0.16
C ASP A 24 -17.26 -21.51 -0.86
N PHE A 25 -16.38 -20.63 -0.38
CA PHE A 25 -16.20 -19.31 -0.97
C PHE A 25 -15.75 -19.41 -2.45
N PRO A 26 -16.21 -18.52 -3.36
CA PRO A 26 -15.91 -18.66 -4.77
C PRO A 26 -14.40 -18.63 -5.08
N SER A 27 -13.86 -19.80 -5.46
CA SER A 27 -12.42 -20.01 -5.65
C SER A 27 -11.86 -19.48 -6.98
N ARG A 28 -12.72 -18.97 -7.86
CA ARG A 28 -12.35 -18.41 -9.17
C ARG A 28 -12.31 -16.88 -9.19
N LEU A 29 -12.55 -16.24 -8.04
CA LEU A 29 -12.46 -14.78 -7.92
C LEU A 29 -11.03 -14.33 -8.20
N SER A 30 -10.91 -13.51 -9.21
CA SER A 30 -9.67 -12.82 -9.58
C SER A 30 -9.49 -11.50 -8.84
N ARG A 31 -10.59 -10.95 -8.28
CA ARG A 31 -10.58 -9.74 -7.48
C ARG A 31 -11.63 -9.80 -6.37
N ILE A 32 -11.23 -9.37 -5.17
CA ILE A 32 -12.10 -9.21 -4.01
C ILE A 32 -11.97 -7.76 -3.52
N SER A 33 -13.08 -7.04 -3.46
CA SER A 33 -13.11 -5.62 -3.11
C SER A 33 -14.02 -5.38 -1.91
N PHE A 34 -13.51 -4.74 -0.88
CA PHE A 34 -14.24 -4.16 0.25
C PHE A 34 -13.83 -2.70 0.33
N CYS A 35 -14.70 -1.80 -0.08
CA CYS A 35 -14.38 -0.36 -0.12
C CYS A 35 -15.42 0.48 0.59
N GLU A 36 -14.99 1.54 1.25
CA GLU A 36 -15.89 2.46 1.96
C GLU A 36 -16.77 1.72 2.99
N THR A 37 -16.23 0.68 3.66
CA THR A 37 -16.95 -0.09 4.68
C THR A 37 -16.46 0.25 6.08
N ASN A 38 -17.04 -0.38 7.10
CA ASN A 38 -16.56 -0.28 8.48
C ASN A 38 -15.65 -1.45 8.91
N LEU A 39 -15.11 -2.24 7.96
CA LEU A 39 -14.30 -3.42 8.24
C LEU A 39 -13.02 -3.06 9.02
N LYS A 40 -12.81 -3.71 10.17
CA LYS A 40 -11.69 -3.46 11.10
C LYS A 40 -10.62 -4.54 11.07
N ALA A 41 -10.98 -5.76 10.70
CA ALA A 41 -10.08 -6.91 10.70
C ALA A 41 -10.57 -8.00 9.74
N LEU A 42 -9.66 -8.88 9.33
CA LEU A 42 -9.95 -10.11 8.60
C LEU A 42 -9.61 -11.33 9.47
N PRO A 43 -10.39 -12.43 9.41
CA PRO A 43 -10.04 -13.69 10.06
C PRO A 43 -8.68 -14.23 9.59
N ASP A 44 -7.91 -14.80 10.52
CA ASP A 44 -6.58 -15.33 10.22
C ASP A 44 -6.59 -16.68 9.48
N ASP A 45 -7.74 -17.21 9.06
CA ASP A 45 -7.82 -18.47 8.30
C ASP A 45 -8.37 -18.28 6.87
N LEU A 46 -8.49 -17.04 6.39
CA LEU A 46 -9.00 -16.78 5.05
C LEU A 46 -8.13 -17.37 3.95
N ASP A 47 -6.83 -17.60 4.18
CA ASP A 47 -5.95 -18.25 3.21
C ASP A 47 -6.31 -19.72 2.92
N SER A 48 -7.11 -20.37 3.78
CA SER A 48 -7.67 -21.69 3.49
C SER A 48 -9.02 -21.64 2.75
N LYS A 49 -9.57 -20.44 2.48
CA LYS A 49 -10.94 -20.23 1.99
C LYS A 49 -10.99 -19.36 0.74
N TRP A 50 -10.21 -18.27 0.72
CA TRP A 50 -10.14 -17.32 -0.37
C TRP A 50 -9.10 -17.76 -1.41
N PRO A 51 -9.30 -17.37 -2.69
CA PRO A 51 -8.35 -17.71 -3.74
C PRO A 51 -6.99 -17.03 -3.53
N LEU A 52 -5.93 -17.84 -3.60
CA LEU A 52 -4.56 -17.36 -3.69
C LEU A 52 -4.38 -16.54 -4.97
N ARG A 53 -3.49 -15.54 -4.93
CA ARG A 53 -3.13 -14.70 -6.10
C ARG A 53 -4.31 -13.95 -6.71
N ALA A 54 -5.38 -13.73 -5.95
CA ALA A 54 -6.37 -12.73 -6.29
C ALA A 54 -5.82 -11.32 -6.06
N GLY A 55 -6.48 -10.35 -6.67
CA GLY A 55 -6.26 -8.95 -6.36
C GLY A 55 -7.21 -8.45 -5.28
N PHE A 56 -6.72 -7.59 -4.38
CA PHE A 56 -7.52 -7.10 -3.27
C PHE A 56 -7.62 -5.58 -3.29
N TYR A 57 -8.85 -5.09 -3.17
CA TYR A 57 -9.14 -3.68 -2.88
C TYR A 57 -9.76 -3.63 -1.49
N MET A 58 -9.06 -3.02 -0.54
CA MET A 58 -9.41 -2.93 0.88
C MET A 58 -9.40 -1.47 1.31
N GLU A 59 -9.95 -0.57 0.51
CA GLU A 59 -9.80 0.89 0.63
C GLU A 59 -10.88 1.54 1.50
N ASN A 60 -10.55 2.66 2.16
CA ASN A 60 -11.47 3.43 3.01
C ASN A 60 -12.23 2.59 4.05
N ASN A 61 -11.59 1.55 4.60
CA ASN A 61 -12.16 0.78 5.69
C ASN A 61 -11.69 1.35 7.05
N LYS A 62 -11.64 0.51 8.08
CA LYS A 62 -11.16 0.85 9.43
C LYS A 62 -10.02 -0.08 9.85
N LEU A 63 -9.26 -0.61 8.90
CA LEU A 63 -8.09 -1.44 9.16
C LEU A 63 -7.00 -0.60 9.83
N THR A 64 -6.51 -1.04 10.99
CA THR A 64 -5.43 -0.36 11.73
C THR A 64 -4.05 -0.98 11.46
N GLU A 65 -4.04 -2.15 10.82
CA GLU A 65 -2.89 -2.87 10.31
C GLU A 65 -3.32 -3.67 9.06
N ILE A 66 -2.38 -4.05 8.20
CA ILE A 66 -2.66 -5.05 7.17
C ILE A 66 -2.63 -6.45 7.82
N PRO A 67 -3.72 -7.23 7.79
CA PRO A 67 -3.74 -8.57 8.37
C PRO A 67 -2.76 -9.53 7.69
N ARG A 68 -2.02 -10.34 8.47
CA ARG A 68 -1.05 -11.33 7.96
C ARG A 68 -1.64 -12.31 6.94
N VAL A 69 -2.92 -12.63 7.05
CA VAL A 69 -3.63 -13.49 6.09
C VAL A 69 -3.56 -12.94 4.65
N LEU A 70 -3.52 -11.62 4.47
CA LEU A 70 -3.35 -11.03 3.14
C LEU A 70 -1.97 -11.34 2.54
N ALA A 71 -0.91 -11.43 3.36
CA ALA A 71 0.40 -11.87 2.86
C ALA A 71 0.38 -13.36 2.45
N ARG A 72 -0.26 -14.22 3.25
CA ARG A 72 -0.38 -15.67 2.97
C ARG A 72 -1.20 -15.95 1.71
N LEU A 73 -2.15 -15.08 1.36
CA LEU A 73 -2.90 -15.13 0.11
C LEU A 73 -2.06 -14.81 -1.14
N LYS A 74 -0.83 -14.29 -0.99
CA LYS A 74 0.11 -13.94 -2.07
C LYS A 74 -0.55 -13.09 -3.18
N PRO A 75 -1.09 -11.91 -2.83
CA PRO A 75 -1.88 -11.09 -3.72
C PRO A 75 -1.07 -10.62 -4.93
N LEU A 76 -1.72 -10.50 -6.10
CA LEU A 76 -1.10 -9.89 -7.28
C LEU A 76 -1.05 -8.36 -7.19
N TYR A 77 -2.05 -7.77 -6.53
CA TYR A 77 -2.11 -6.36 -6.19
C TYR A 77 -2.94 -6.18 -4.91
N LEU A 78 -2.58 -5.17 -4.11
CA LEU A 78 -3.25 -4.83 -2.87
C LEU A 78 -3.44 -3.32 -2.81
N MET A 79 -4.68 -2.87 -2.85
CA MET A 79 -5.02 -1.45 -2.68
C MET A 79 -5.61 -1.27 -1.29
N ALA A 80 -4.96 -0.50 -0.42
CA ALA A 80 -5.37 -0.36 0.98
C ALA A 80 -5.38 1.09 1.46
N GLY A 81 -5.38 2.05 0.53
CA GLY A 81 -5.45 3.48 0.80
C GLY A 81 -6.67 3.90 1.62
N GLY A 82 -6.53 5.02 2.34
CA GLY A 82 -7.59 5.62 3.15
C GLY A 82 -7.97 4.85 4.43
N ASN A 83 -7.19 3.85 4.82
CA ASN A 83 -7.35 3.16 6.11
C ASN A 83 -6.44 3.78 7.18
N PRO A 84 -6.80 3.70 8.48
CA PRO A 84 -5.92 4.15 9.56
C PRO A 84 -4.77 3.16 9.86
N ILE A 85 -4.16 2.56 8.84
CA ILE A 85 -3.09 1.54 8.96
C ILE A 85 -1.84 2.16 9.57
N THR A 86 -1.27 1.49 10.56
CA THR A 86 -0.01 1.86 11.23
C THR A 86 1.07 0.79 11.11
N ARG A 87 0.71 -0.43 10.66
CA ARG A 87 1.60 -1.60 10.62
C ARG A 87 1.35 -2.47 9.41
N LEU A 88 2.43 -3.04 8.90
CA LEU A 88 2.46 -3.96 7.77
C LEU A 88 3.21 -5.26 8.15
N PRO A 89 2.77 -6.44 7.69
CA PRO A 89 3.58 -7.66 7.74
C PRO A 89 4.69 -7.60 6.67
N SER A 90 5.91 -7.98 7.05
CA SER A 90 7.07 -7.99 6.13
C SER A 90 6.88 -8.94 4.96
N GLU A 91 6.12 -10.02 5.17
CA GLU A 91 5.85 -11.07 4.19
C GLU A 91 5.09 -10.57 2.95
N LEU A 92 4.49 -9.37 2.98
CA LEU A 92 3.91 -8.74 1.79
C LEU A 92 4.97 -8.38 0.75
N PHE A 93 6.16 -8.00 1.20
CA PHE A 93 7.26 -7.61 0.34
C PHE A 93 8.05 -8.83 -0.17
N GLU A 94 7.71 -10.03 0.28
CA GLU A 94 8.28 -11.31 -0.20
C GLU A 94 7.40 -11.91 -1.33
N ALA A 95 6.21 -11.37 -1.56
CA ALA A 95 5.29 -11.82 -2.60
C ALA A 95 5.60 -11.19 -3.97
N VAL A 96 5.12 -11.83 -5.05
CA VAL A 96 5.13 -11.27 -6.41
C VAL A 96 3.96 -10.28 -6.55
N LEU A 97 4.04 -9.20 -5.78
CA LEU A 97 3.06 -8.12 -5.71
C LEU A 97 3.43 -7.05 -6.74
N GLY A 98 2.60 -6.81 -7.75
CA GLY A 98 2.91 -5.82 -8.78
C GLY A 98 2.60 -4.38 -8.35
N TYR A 99 1.50 -4.19 -7.63
CA TYR A 99 1.00 -2.89 -7.19
C TYR A 99 0.58 -2.93 -5.72
N PHE A 100 1.03 -1.95 -4.94
CA PHE A 100 0.64 -1.81 -3.55
C PHE A 100 0.38 -0.35 -3.21
N THR A 101 -0.85 -0.01 -2.80
CA THR A 101 -1.19 1.35 -2.36
C THR A 101 -1.55 1.41 -0.88
N LEU A 102 -0.96 2.40 -0.21
CA LEU A 102 -1.13 2.74 1.21
C LEU A 102 -1.36 4.25 1.38
N GLY A 103 -1.76 4.94 0.31
CA GLY A 103 -2.02 6.37 0.30
C GLY A 103 -2.98 6.79 1.42
N GLY A 104 -2.65 7.86 2.15
CA GLY A 104 -3.49 8.42 3.21
C GLY A 104 -3.68 7.49 4.42
N THR A 105 -2.77 6.55 4.62
CA THR A 105 -2.70 5.76 5.85
C THR A 105 -1.92 6.47 6.95
N LYS A 106 -1.86 5.88 8.16
CA LYS A 106 -1.11 6.43 9.32
C LYS A 106 0.28 5.82 9.47
N LEU A 107 0.83 5.29 8.38
CA LEU A 107 2.11 4.62 8.39
C LEU A 107 3.24 5.63 8.59
N THR A 108 4.17 5.34 9.49
CA THR A 108 5.37 6.18 9.74
C THR A 108 6.66 5.47 9.37
N GLU A 109 6.62 4.15 9.23
CA GLU A 109 7.76 3.32 8.86
C GLU A 109 7.28 2.05 8.14
N LEU A 110 8.13 1.51 7.27
CA LEU A 110 7.96 0.17 6.72
C LEU A 110 8.54 -0.89 7.67
N PRO A 111 8.28 -2.19 7.48
CA PRO A 111 8.95 -3.23 8.24
C PRO A 111 10.47 -3.09 8.12
N GLN A 112 11.19 -3.08 9.24
CA GLN A 112 12.64 -2.91 9.25
C GLN A 112 13.39 -4.03 8.51
N TYR A 113 12.81 -5.23 8.50
CA TYR A 113 13.41 -6.42 7.90
C TYR A 113 12.39 -7.15 7.03
N VAL A 114 12.85 -7.59 5.87
CA VAL A 114 12.15 -8.49 4.94
C VAL A 114 13.15 -9.59 4.61
N ALA A 115 12.77 -10.86 4.76
CA ALA A 115 13.74 -11.95 4.66
C ALA A 115 14.21 -12.16 3.22
N GLU A 116 13.24 -12.17 2.29
CA GLU A 116 13.47 -12.38 0.86
C GLU A 116 12.66 -11.35 0.06
N PRO A 117 13.11 -10.08 -0.01
CA PRO A 117 12.39 -9.04 -0.73
C PRO A 117 12.29 -9.38 -2.22
N SER A 118 11.09 -9.25 -2.76
CA SER A 118 10.77 -9.45 -4.17
C SER A 118 11.00 -8.17 -4.97
N THR A 119 11.63 -8.28 -6.14
CA THR A 119 11.80 -7.15 -7.07
C THR A 119 10.61 -7.00 -8.04
N ALA A 120 9.56 -7.80 -7.89
CA ALA A 120 8.39 -7.75 -8.77
C ALA A 120 7.49 -6.51 -8.54
N LEU A 121 7.72 -5.75 -7.46
CA LEU A 121 6.94 -4.56 -7.13
C LEU A 121 7.22 -3.46 -8.16
N SER A 122 6.23 -3.18 -9.00
CA SER A 122 6.34 -2.18 -10.06
C SER A 122 5.85 -0.80 -9.64
N HIS A 123 5.04 -0.74 -8.57
CA HIS A 123 4.52 0.51 -8.05
C HIS A 123 4.17 0.37 -6.58
N PHE A 124 4.70 1.28 -5.77
CA PHE A 124 4.45 1.37 -4.35
C PHE A 124 4.02 2.78 -3.96
N ASP A 125 2.79 2.94 -3.52
CA ASP A 125 2.23 4.24 -3.15
C ASP A 125 2.13 4.35 -1.61
N VAL A 126 2.85 5.32 -1.07
CA VAL A 126 2.84 5.75 0.34
C VAL A 126 2.54 7.24 0.46
N THR A 127 1.85 7.82 -0.53
CA THR A 127 1.45 9.23 -0.54
C THR A 127 0.64 9.60 0.70
N ASP A 128 0.80 10.82 1.19
CA ASP A 128 0.09 11.35 2.36
C ASP A 128 0.17 10.45 3.61
N THR A 129 1.30 9.76 3.79
CA THR A 129 1.66 9.03 5.02
C THR A 129 2.70 9.79 5.85
N GLY A 130 3.06 9.26 7.01
CA GLY A 130 4.12 9.79 7.89
C GLY A 130 5.52 9.27 7.60
N ILE A 131 5.77 8.65 6.44
CA ILE A 131 7.07 8.09 6.07
C ILE A 131 8.13 9.19 5.95
N SER A 132 9.24 9.04 6.68
CA SER A 132 10.38 9.96 6.64
C SER A 132 11.71 9.31 6.23
N PHE A 133 11.74 7.98 6.10
CA PHE A 133 12.92 7.22 5.72
C PHE A 133 12.53 5.86 5.10
N PHE A 134 13.51 5.22 4.47
CA PHE A 134 13.36 3.89 3.88
C PHE A 134 14.44 2.92 4.36
N TRP A 135 14.12 1.62 4.38
CA TRP A 135 15.01 0.54 4.81
C TRP A 135 15.76 -0.09 3.63
N SER A 136 16.92 -0.67 3.90
CA SER A 136 17.87 -1.20 2.91
C SER A 136 17.39 -2.41 2.14
N TRP A 137 16.37 -3.12 2.63
CA TRP A 137 15.75 -4.19 1.83
C TRP A 137 15.08 -3.65 0.56
N MET A 138 14.84 -2.34 0.46
CA MET A 138 14.32 -1.68 -0.74
C MET A 138 15.38 -1.41 -1.81
N ASP A 139 16.67 -1.42 -1.45
CA ASP A 139 17.75 -1.05 -2.37
C ASP A 139 17.74 -1.92 -3.65
N PRO A 140 17.61 -3.26 -3.57
CA PRO A 140 17.53 -4.10 -4.77
C PRO A 140 16.30 -3.81 -5.66
N LEU A 141 15.19 -3.34 -5.07
CA LEU A 141 13.99 -2.98 -5.83
C LEU A 141 14.22 -1.69 -6.61
N VAL A 142 14.87 -0.70 -5.98
CA VAL A 142 15.27 0.55 -6.65
C VAL A 142 16.24 0.25 -7.78
N GLU A 143 17.19 -0.66 -7.57
CA GLU A 143 18.16 -1.07 -8.58
C GLU A 143 17.53 -1.76 -9.80
N ASP A 144 16.56 -2.65 -9.59
CA ASP A 144 15.89 -3.39 -10.67
C ASP A 144 14.97 -2.48 -11.52
N MET A 145 14.42 -1.43 -10.91
CA MET A 145 13.47 -0.50 -11.51
C MET A 145 14.13 0.65 -12.29
N PHE A 146 15.47 0.76 -12.27
CA PHE A 146 16.18 1.86 -12.94
C PHE A 146 15.83 1.94 -14.43
N GLY A 147 15.37 3.12 -14.87
CA GLY A 147 15.07 3.41 -16.27
C GLY A 147 13.64 3.11 -16.72
N VAL A 148 12.75 2.61 -15.86
CA VAL A 148 11.37 2.27 -16.23
C VAL A 148 10.37 3.34 -15.76
N ALA A 149 10.25 3.52 -14.45
CA ALA A 149 9.37 4.49 -13.79
C ALA A 149 9.75 4.61 -12.30
N PRO A 150 9.33 5.68 -11.61
CA PRO A 150 9.45 5.75 -10.15
C PRO A 150 8.77 4.56 -9.47
N LEU A 151 9.55 3.88 -8.61
CA LEU A 151 9.05 2.79 -7.79
C LEU A 151 8.06 3.30 -6.75
N VAL A 152 8.43 4.38 -6.06
CA VAL A 152 7.74 4.85 -4.87
C VAL A 152 7.03 6.16 -5.18
N ALA A 153 5.70 6.19 -5.11
CA ALA A 153 4.94 7.43 -5.01
C ALA A 153 4.86 7.84 -3.53
N ALA A 154 5.41 8.99 -3.17
CA ALA A 154 5.55 9.44 -1.78
C ALA A 154 5.21 10.93 -1.57
N GLY A 155 4.53 11.57 -2.52
CA GLY A 155 4.04 12.94 -2.36
C GLY A 155 3.26 13.15 -1.05
N GLY A 156 3.46 14.29 -0.40
CA GLY A 156 2.82 14.62 0.88
C GLY A 156 3.48 13.98 2.12
N THR A 157 4.53 13.17 1.94
CA THR A 157 5.29 12.58 3.07
C THR A 157 6.36 13.52 3.60
N PRO A 158 6.76 13.39 4.90
CA PRO A 158 7.96 14.03 5.44
C PRO A 158 9.22 13.79 4.60
N TYR A 159 9.40 12.57 4.08
CA TYR A 159 10.53 12.23 3.21
C TYR A 159 10.60 13.15 1.99
N CYS A 160 9.47 13.37 1.30
CA CYS A 160 9.45 14.21 0.10
C CYS A 160 9.69 15.69 0.38
N TYR A 161 9.24 16.21 1.53
CA TYR A 161 9.55 17.59 1.93
C TYR A 161 11.06 17.77 2.22
N GLU A 162 11.69 16.78 2.83
CA GLU A 162 13.13 16.79 3.06
C GLU A 162 13.92 16.61 1.77
N LEU A 163 13.48 15.72 0.88
CA LEU A 163 14.09 15.53 -0.43
C LEU A 163 14.08 16.84 -1.24
N GLU A 164 12.95 17.55 -1.28
CA GLU A 164 12.88 18.88 -1.92
C GLU A 164 13.85 19.89 -1.29
N SER A 165 13.97 19.87 0.05
CA SER A 165 14.91 20.73 0.78
C SER A 165 16.38 20.40 0.46
N ILE A 166 16.71 19.12 0.30
CA ILE A 166 18.04 18.66 -0.10
C ILE A 166 18.34 19.08 -1.55
N MET A 167 17.42 18.84 -2.47
CA MET A 167 17.61 19.14 -3.90
C MET A 167 17.66 20.65 -4.19
N SER A 168 17.01 21.47 -3.38
CA SER A 168 17.12 22.94 -3.45
C SER A 168 18.39 23.49 -2.79
N GLY A 169 19.17 22.65 -2.10
CA GLY A 169 20.35 23.05 -1.33
C GLY A 169 20.04 23.71 0.02
N SER A 170 18.79 23.64 0.48
CA SER A 170 18.36 24.16 1.78
C SER A 170 18.75 23.24 2.95
N SER A 171 18.93 21.94 2.68
CA SER A 171 19.49 20.94 3.60
C SER A 171 20.61 20.15 2.89
N SER A 172 21.51 19.55 3.66
CA SER A 172 22.56 18.65 3.15
C SER A 172 22.33 17.18 3.49
N GLU A 173 21.34 16.87 4.34
CA GLU A 173 21.05 15.52 4.81
C GLU A 173 19.57 15.36 5.18
N PHE A 174 19.14 14.10 5.29
CA PHE A 174 17.85 13.73 5.87
C PHE A 174 17.91 13.88 7.39
N SER A 175 16.82 14.36 8.00
CA SER A 175 16.72 14.65 9.44
C SER A 175 16.39 13.42 10.29
N ALA A 176 15.84 12.37 9.67
CA ALA A 176 15.54 11.11 10.33
C ALA A 176 16.82 10.54 10.99
N PRO A 177 16.82 10.25 12.31
CA PRO A 177 18.00 9.73 12.98
C PRO A 177 18.51 8.46 12.30
N PHE A 178 19.80 8.40 11.99
CA PHE A 178 20.38 7.23 11.35
C PHE A 178 20.12 5.96 12.16
N GLN A 179 19.62 4.93 11.48
CA GLN A 179 19.49 3.59 12.04
C GLN A 179 20.20 2.58 11.14
N ILE A 180 20.76 1.54 11.76
CA ILE A 180 21.32 0.41 11.02
C ILE A 180 20.21 -0.19 10.16
N GLY A 181 20.51 -0.36 8.87
CA GLY A 181 19.56 -0.86 7.88
C GLY A 181 18.79 0.22 7.13
N HIS A 182 19.08 1.52 7.31
CA HIS A 182 18.60 2.54 6.38
C HIS A 182 19.06 2.25 4.94
N SER A 183 18.21 2.58 3.98
CA SER A 183 18.49 2.44 2.56
C SER A 183 19.73 3.22 2.16
N SER A 184 20.68 2.54 1.50
CA SER A 184 21.92 3.17 1.04
C SER A 184 21.72 4.04 -0.21
N LEU A 185 20.58 3.86 -0.89
CA LEU A 185 20.17 4.64 -2.05
C LEU A 185 19.19 5.75 -1.65
N LEU A 186 18.10 5.40 -0.98
CA LEU A 186 17.02 6.34 -0.66
C LEU A 186 17.36 7.25 0.53
N MET A 187 18.33 6.91 1.38
CA MET A 187 18.79 7.80 2.45
C MET A 187 20.14 8.47 2.14
N ASN A 188 20.60 8.44 0.90
CA ASN A 188 21.85 9.06 0.48
C ASN A 188 21.61 10.42 -0.18
N ALA A 189 21.85 11.50 0.56
CA ALA A 189 21.64 12.88 0.12
C ALA A 189 22.76 13.44 -0.78
N SER A 190 23.81 12.67 -1.09
CA SER A 190 24.94 13.16 -1.89
C SER A 190 24.50 13.56 -3.29
N THR A 191 25.14 14.60 -3.84
CA THR A 191 24.81 15.13 -5.17
C THR A 191 24.97 14.10 -6.29
N GLU A 192 25.87 13.13 -6.11
CA GLU A 192 26.08 12.01 -7.04
C GLU A 192 24.88 11.05 -7.09
N ASN A 193 24.04 11.05 -6.05
CA ASN A 193 22.88 10.17 -5.91
C ASN A 193 21.55 10.83 -6.29
N TRP A 194 21.54 12.12 -6.63
CA TRP A 194 20.30 12.86 -6.90
C TRP A 194 19.47 12.26 -8.04
N ASP A 195 20.11 11.81 -9.12
CA ASP A 195 19.42 11.16 -10.24
C ASP A 195 18.69 9.88 -9.78
N THR A 196 19.32 9.10 -8.88
CA THR A 196 18.72 7.90 -8.30
C THR A 196 17.50 8.27 -7.45
N LEU A 197 17.60 9.30 -6.60
CA LEU A 197 16.48 9.73 -5.75
C LEU A 197 15.25 10.14 -6.57
N VAL A 198 15.44 11.00 -7.59
CA VAL A 198 14.34 11.47 -8.46
C VAL A 198 13.76 10.35 -9.30
N GLN A 199 14.61 9.43 -9.75
CA GLN A 199 14.15 8.30 -10.54
C GLN A 199 13.41 7.26 -9.69
N ALA A 200 13.78 7.08 -8.42
CA ALA A 200 13.18 6.08 -7.54
C ALA A 200 11.90 6.57 -6.86
N VAL A 201 11.83 7.87 -6.53
CA VAL A 201 10.75 8.45 -5.70
C VAL A 201 10.05 9.58 -6.44
N ASP A 202 8.75 9.41 -6.68
CA ASP A 202 7.85 10.44 -7.16
C ASP A 202 7.24 11.20 -5.98
N CYS A 203 7.65 12.46 -5.81
CA CYS A 203 7.15 13.37 -4.79
C CYS A 203 5.99 14.26 -5.26
N SER A 204 5.44 14.03 -6.45
CA SER A 204 4.27 14.76 -6.93
C SER A 204 3.03 14.49 -6.06
N PRO A 205 2.14 15.48 -5.89
CA PRO A 205 0.92 15.30 -5.11
C PRO A 205 0.05 14.16 -5.63
N SER A 206 -0.59 13.41 -4.72
CA SER A 206 -1.57 12.40 -5.10
C SER A 206 -2.83 13.05 -5.67
N TYR A 207 -3.34 12.54 -6.79
CA TYR A 207 -4.64 12.95 -7.36
C TYR A 207 -5.81 12.14 -6.78
N GLY A 208 -5.55 11.19 -5.87
CA GLY A 208 -6.56 10.40 -5.19
C GLY A 208 -5.93 9.31 -4.32
N LEU A 209 -6.37 9.21 -3.07
CA LEU A 209 -5.85 8.25 -2.09
C LEU A 209 -6.31 6.80 -2.33
N THR A 210 -7.32 6.62 -3.19
CA THR A 210 -7.97 5.33 -3.44
C THR A 210 -8.18 5.11 -4.92
N LEU A 211 -8.02 3.87 -5.37
CA LEU A 211 -8.12 3.46 -6.76
C LEU A 211 -9.48 2.83 -7.12
N PHE A 212 -10.28 2.44 -6.13
CA PHE A 212 -11.63 1.93 -6.38
C PHE A 212 -12.50 3.07 -6.94
N PRO A 213 -13.17 2.89 -8.10
CA PRO A 213 -13.92 3.96 -8.76
C PRO A 213 -15.27 4.22 -8.08
N LEU A 214 -15.26 4.80 -6.88
CA LEU A 214 -16.44 5.04 -6.05
C LEU A 214 -17.49 5.91 -6.77
N GLU A 215 -17.09 7.01 -7.41
CA GLU A 215 -18.03 7.89 -8.12
C GLU A 215 -18.76 7.18 -9.26
N TYR A 216 -18.04 6.41 -10.07
CA TYR A 216 -18.64 5.57 -11.11
C TYR A 216 -19.61 4.55 -10.50
N TRP A 217 -19.23 3.96 -9.37
CA TRP A 217 -20.05 2.96 -8.72
C TRP A 217 -21.35 3.58 -8.18
N ASP A 218 -21.24 4.70 -7.50
CA ASP A 218 -22.36 5.45 -6.96
C ASP A 218 -23.34 5.86 -8.07
N ALA A 219 -22.81 6.41 -9.18
CA ALA A 219 -23.62 6.77 -10.34
C ALA A 219 -24.32 5.55 -10.98
N ARG A 220 -23.63 4.41 -11.06
CA ARG A 220 -24.16 3.19 -11.71
C ARG A 220 -25.31 2.55 -10.93
N TYR A 221 -25.31 2.62 -9.61
CA TYR A 221 -26.33 1.97 -8.76
C TYR A 221 -27.23 2.98 -8.03
N GLY A 222 -27.12 4.27 -8.36
CA GLY A 222 -27.99 5.32 -7.83
C GLY A 222 -27.76 5.62 -6.34
N LEU A 223 -26.56 5.37 -5.83
CA LEU A 223 -26.18 5.69 -4.46
C LEU A 223 -25.85 7.19 -4.41
N SER A 224 -26.84 8.04 -4.11
CA SER A 224 -26.63 9.48 -3.93
C SER A 224 -26.90 9.89 -2.49
N GLY A 225 -26.29 11.00 -2.05
CA GLY A 225 -26.00 11.36 -0.65
C GLY A 225 -27.16 11.52 0.35
N SER A 226 -28.36 11.01 0.07
CA SER A 226 -29.42 10.81 1.08
C SER A 226 -29.47 9.38 1.64
N ASP A 227 -28.83 8.41 0.98
CA ASP A 227 -28.85 6.98 1.34
C ASP A 227 -27.49 6.45 1.84
N LEU A 228 -26.52 7.35 2.08
CA LEU A 228 -25.14 7.05 2.50
C LEU A 228 -24.84 7.52 3.92
#